data_AF-N1R4M8-F1
#
_entry.id   AF-N1R4M8-F1
#
_cell.length_a   1.000
_cell.length_b   1.000
_cell.length_c   1.000
_cell.angle_alpha   90.00
_cell.angle_beta   90.00
_cell.angle_gamma   90.00
#
_symmetry.space_group_name_H-M   'P 1'
#
loop_
_entity.id
_entity.type
_entity.pdbx_description
1 polymer ?
#
loop_
_entity_poly.entity_id
_entity_poly.type
_entity_poly.pdbx_seq_one_letter_code
_entity_poly.pdbx_strand_id
1 'polypeptide(L)'
;MPKGIGQLNSLQTLTSYVIDSDVGNGIVQLKDLNLGSALSLTELRKVHGTDNAKQGNMSAKHNLKRLSLDWANGPYSTHVGYVVHTNAEGILEALRPHKRLEVLLLSNYPGAKLSSWMHNSTLLEHITELSPVGCKSFNDFPPLWQLPSPRYLDLDSLNSLTSICLGNDDKDNVKFCISPLPLFPKLETMIVSNMPKLERWHQEVTGQIAVVSFPQLKKLNISKCPMLASMPKMLPLLEDLQCKGSISVEPEGSRQPIDLHFSRLRDSHMKLRLKGLMENVERIEEELKRIPCRFIKELGIIDCDCLCSSELSQIQQERHP
;
A
#
# COMPACT_ATOMS: atom_id res chain seq x y z
N MET A 1 18.45 21.83 9.66
CA MET A 1 18.27 21.34 11.05
C MET A 1 19.20 22.13 11.98
N PRO A 2 18.86 22.36 13.26
CA PRO A 2 19.79 22.94 14.22
C PRO A 2 21.00 22.01 14.44
N LYS A 3 22.21 22.57 14.44
CA LYS A 3 23.43 21.80 14.67
C LYS A 3 23.49 21.32 16.12
N GLY A 4 24.02 20.11 16.34
CA GLY A 4 24.27 19.56 17.67
C GLY A 4 23.06 18.92 18.35
N ILE A 5 22.00 18.59 17.59
CA ILE A 5 20.81 17.93 18.15
C ILE A 5 21.15 16.62 18.88
N GLY A 6 22.23 15.94 18.46
CA GLY A 6 22.71 14.72 19.12
C GLY A 6 23.27 14.91 20.52
N GLN A 7 23.48 16.15 20.97
CA GLN A 7 23.89 16.47 22.34
C GLN A 7 22.69 16.59 23.30
N LEU A 8 21.47 16.63 22.77
CA LEU A 8 20.25 16.77 23.55
C LEU A 8 19.81 15.42 24.12
N ASN A 9 20.57 14.87 25.05
CA ASN A 9 20.37 13.51 25.60
C ASN A 9 19.01 13.30 26.30
N SER A 10 18.35 14.38 26.72
CA SER A 10 16.99 14.34 27.30
C SER A 10 15.87 14.51 26.27
N LEU A 11 16.21 14.69 24.98
CA LEU A 11 15.22 14.86 23.91
C LEU A 11 14.49 13.55 23.65
N GLN A 12 13.17 13.56 23.88
CA GLN A 12 12.30 12.40 23.66
C GLN A 12 11.44 12.53 22.40
N THR A 13 11.24 13.74 21.89
CA THR A 13 10.38 14.00 20.73
C THR A 13 11.13 14.79 19.69
N LEU A 14 11.29 14.20 18.51
CA LEU A 14 11.82 14.84 17.32
C LEU A 14 11.00 14.34 16.13
N THR A 15 10.01 15.12 15.72
CA THR A 15 9.03 14.68 14.72
C THR A 15 9.59 14.67 13.30
N SER A 16 10.52 15.58 12.98
CA SER A 16 11.13 15.70 11.66
C SER A 16 12.62 15.95 11.77
N TYR A 17 13.40 15.24 10.96
CA TYR A 17 14.84 15.37 10.82
C TYR A 17 15.20 15.37 9.33
N VAL A 18 15.62 16.53 8.84
CA VAL A 18 16.07 16.73 7.45
C VAL A 18 17.57 16.49 7.42
N ILE A 19 17.98 15.43 6.73
CA ILE A 19 19.37 15.05 6.63
C ILE A 19 20.11 16.01 5.69
N ASP A 20 21.33 16.38 6.06
CA ASP A 20 22.22 17.13 5.17
C ASP A 20 23.64 16.56 5.17
N SER A 21 24.40 16.90 4.13
CA SER A 21 25.84 16.57 4.05
C SER A 21 26.70 17.50 4.91
N ASP A 22 26.12 18.60 5.40
CA ASP A 22 26.78 19.54 6.30
C ASP A 22 27.14 18.89 7.65
N VAL A 23 28.32 19.25 8.16
CA VAL A 23 28.77 18.85 9.50
C VAL A 23 27.74 19.27 10.54
N GLY A 24 27.27 18.30 11.33
CA GLY A 24 26.27 18.49 12.38
C GLY A 24 24.82 18.26 11.96
N ASN A 25 24.56 17.93 10.68
CA ASN A 25 23.23 17.61 10.16
C ASN A 25 23.09 16.18 9.60
N GLY A 26 24.14 15.36 9.74
CA GLY A 26 24.12 13.96 9.33
C GLY A 26 23.31 13.06 10.28
N ILE A 27 22.99 11.85 9.82
CA ILE A 27 22.17 10.89 10.58
C ILE A 27 22.83 10.43 11.91
N VAL A 28 24.16 10.54 12.03
CA VAL A 28 24.92 10.28 13.25
C VAL A 28 24.40 11.07 14.47
N GLN A 29 23.81 12.25 14.27
CA GLN A 29 23.23 13.02 15.35
C GLN A 29 22.09 12.29 16.07
N LEU A 30 21.50 11.27 15.46
CA LEU A 30 20.41 10.49 16.05
C LEU A 30 20.90 9.31 16.89
N LYS A 31 22.21 9.02 16.90
CA LYS A 31 22.79 7.78 17.44
C LYS A 31 22.37 7.50 18.88
N ASP A 32 22.55 8.51 19.74
CA ASP A 32 22.39 8.39 21.19
C ASP A 32 21.05 8.98 21.69
N LEU A 33 20.20 9.44 20.77
CA LEU A 33 18.88 10.00 21.11
C LEU A 33 17.85 8.88 21.34
N ASN A 34 17.24 8.86 22.52
CA ASN A 34 16.14 7.96 22.86
C ASN A 34 14.78 8.53 22.42
N LEU A 35 14.64 8.74 21.10
CA LEU A 35 13.42 9.28 20.51
C LEU A 35 12.26 8.31 20.68
N GLY A 36 11.16 8.82 21.22
CA GLY A 36 9.87 8.15 21.32
C GLY A 36 8.88 8.67 20.29
N SER A 37 7.68 8.10 20.27
CA SER A 37 6.55 8.54 19.44
C SER A 37 6.82 8.44 17.93
N ALA A 38 7.05 9.55 17.24
CA ALA A 38 7.20 9.62 15.79
C ALA A 38 8.52 10.30 15.37
N LEU A 39 9.14 9.79 14.32
CA LEU A 39 10.31 10.35 13.67
C LEU A 39 10.16 10.27 12.15
N SER A 40 10.33 11.39 11.47
CA SER A 40 10.38 11.48 10.02
C SER A 40 11.80 11.85 9.58
N LEU A 41 12.43 10.98 8.80
CA LEU A 41 13.72 11.24 8.17
C LEU A 41 13.48 11.59 6.71
N THR A 42 13.89 12.79 6.31
CA THR A 42 13.84 13.22 4.90
C THR A 42 15.25 13.43 4.35
N GLU A 43 15.35 13.55 3.03
CA GLU A 43 16.61 13.70 2.31
C GLU A 43 17.55 12.49 2.47
N LEU A 44 17.02 11.26 2.64
CA LEU A 44 17.85 10.06 2.81
C LEU A 44 18.81 9.80 1.63
N ARG A 45 18.55 10.37 0.44
CA ARG A 45 19.48 10.39 -0.70
C ARG A 45 20.82 11.10 -0.41
N LYS A 46 20.91 11.91 0.64
CA LYS A 46 22.14 12.56 1.10
C LYS A 46 22.95 11.70 2.08
N VAL A 47 22.46 10.53 2.49
CA VAL A 47 23.22 9.60 3.33
C VAL A 47 24.22 8.84 2.46
N HIS A 48 25.50 9.09 2.68
CA HIS A 48 26.58 8.39 1.98
C HIS A 48 27.07 7.18 2.79
N GLY A 49 26.82 5.98 2.28
CA GLY A 49 27.34 4.73 2.82
C GLY A 49 26.49 4.12 3.93
N THR A 50 26.47 2.78 3.94
CA THR A 50 25.72 1.97 4.91
C THR A 50 26.19 2.20 6.34
N ASP A 51 27.49 2.40 6.57
CA ASP A 51 28.02 2.60 7.92
C ASP A 51 27.64 3.95 8.52
N ASN A 52 27.40 4.97 7.68
CA ASN A 52 26.82 6.23 8.14
C ASN A 52 25.35 6.02 8.54
N ALA A 53 24.57 5.34 7.69
CA ALA A 53 23.17 5.01 7.99
C ALA A 53 23.03 4.23 9.32
N LYS A 54 23.90 3.25 9.59
CA LYS A 54 23.90 2.47 10.84
C LYS A 54 24.07 3.34 12.08
N GLN A 55 24.79 4.47 11.99
CA GLN A 55 24.97 5.38 13.12
C GLN A 55 23.65 6.00 13.57
N GLY A 56 22.63 6.07 12.71
CA GLY A 56 21.28 6.48 13.10
C GLY A 56 20.63 5.56 14.14
N ASN A 57 21.11 4.32 14.31
CA ASN A 57 20.73 3.38 15.37
C ASN A 57 19.20 3.29 15.62
N MET A 58 18.43 3.05 14.56
CA MET A 58 16.96 2.99 14.62
C MET A 58 16.45 1.82 15.46
N SER A 59 17.21 0.72 15.50
CA SER A 59 16.88 -0.47 16.26
C SER A 59 16.97 -0.26 17.78
N ALA A 60 17.78 0.68 18.28
CA ALA A 60 17.87 0.97 19.71
C ALA A 60 16.75 1.91 20.23
N LYS A 61 16.01 2.57 19.33
CA LYS A 61 14.93 3.51 19.66
C LYS A 61 13.65 2.78 20.03
N HIS A 62 13.70 2.12 21.17
CA HIS A 62 12.66 1.22 21.65
C HIS A 62 11.29 1.91 21.83
N ASN A 63 11.25 3.21 22.11
CA ASN A 63 10.02 3.98 22.32
C ASN A 63 9.45 4.58 21.02
N LEU A 64 10.14 4.41 19.89
CA LEU A 64 9.67 4.90 18.61
C LEU A 64 8.53 4.02 18.09
N LYS A 65 7.39 4.64 17.79
CA LYS A 65 6.17 3.99 17.32
C LYS A 65 5.89 4.25 15.84
N ARG A 66 6.28 5.42 15.34
CA ARG A 66 6.10 5.82 13.94
C ARG A 66 7.44 6.23 13.35
N LEU A 67 7.78 5.63 12.21
CA LEU A 67 8.98 5.94 11.44
C LEU A 67 8.59 6.25 10.01
N SER A 68 8.96 7.44 9.53
CA SER A 68 8.87 7.81 8.13
C SER A 68 10.29 7.91 7.56
N LEU A 69 10.53 7.21 6.45
CA LEU A 69 11.78 7.18 5.72
C LEU A 69 11.52 7.73 4.31
N ASP A 70 12.06 8.92 4.02
CA ASP A 70 11.88 9.59 2.74
C ASP A 70 13.22 9.92 2.08
N TRP A 71 13.42 9.42 0.86
CA TRP A 71 14.60 9.73 0.06
C TRP A 71 14.54 11.10 -0.59
N ALA A 72 13.36 11.71 -0.69
CA ALA A 72 13.13 13.04 -1.21
C ALA A 72 12.89 14.07 -0.09
N ASN A 73 12.29 15.21 -0.44
CA ASN A 73 11.77 16.21 0.51
C ASN A 73 10.24 16.18 0.53
N GLY A 74 9.65 15.02 0.77
CA GLY A 74 8.21 14.79 0.80
C GLY A 74 7.74 13.81 -0.27
N PRO A 75 6.57 13.17 -0.05
CA PRO A 75 6.03 12.09 -0.89
C PRO A 75 5.66 12.50 -2.32
N TYR A 76 5.53 13.81 -2.61
CA TYR A 76 5.18 14.35 -3.93
C TYR A 76 6.31 15.17 -4.57
N SER A 77 7.53 15.06 -4.06
CA SER A 77 8.68 15.80 -4.60
C SER A 77 8.98 15.37 -6.04
N THR A 78 8.83 16.29 -6.99
CA THR A 78 9.15 16.09 -8.42
C THR A 78 10.65 16.27 -8.72
N HIS A 79 11.44 16.67 -7.73
CA HIS A 79 12.88 16.85 -7.88
C HIS A 79 13.58 15.49 -8.02
N VAL A 80 13.71 15.05 -9.27
CA VAL A 80 14.77 14.16 -9.74
C VAL A 80 16.09 14.95 -9.78
N GLY A 81 16.46 15.57 -8.64
CA GLY A 81 17.80 16.11 -8.50
C GLY A 81 18.76 14.93 -8.63
N TYR A 82 19.75 15.06 -9.54
CA TYR A 82 20.73 14.05 -9.92
C TYR A 82 20.79 12.89 -8.93
N VAL A 83 20.31 11.72 -9.37
CA VAL A 83 20.41 10.48 -8.60
C VAL A 83 21.88 10.26 -8.29
N VAL A 84 22.33 10.77 -7.14
CA VAL A 84 23.55 10.26 -6.54
C VAL A 84 23.18 8.82 -6.26
N HIS A 85 23.84 7.90 -6.96
CA HIS A 85 23.80 6.46 -6.73
C HIS A 85 24.31 6.20 -5.31
N THR A 86 23.51 6.55 -4.32
CA THR A 86 23.64 6.12 -2.95
C THR A 86 23.13 4.69 -2.91
N ASN A 87 23.80 3.86 -2.12
CA ASN A 87 23.40 2.48 -1.88
C ASN A 87 22.09 2.47 -1.07
N ALA A 88 20.96 2.81 -1.70
CA ALA A 88 19.67 2.97 -1.05
C ALA A 88 19.22 1.66 -0.37
N GLU A 89 19.48 0.52 -1.00
CA GLU A 89 19.22 -0.81 -0.44
C GLU A 89 20.02 -1.03 0.86
N GLY A 90 21.31 -0.74 0.85
CA GLY A 90 22.14 -0.81 2.05
C GLY A 90 21.73 0.19 3.14
N ILE A 91 21.31 1.40 2.76
CA ILE A 91 20.82 2.41 3.70
C ILE A 91 19.51 1.94 4.35
N LEU A 92 18.54 1.47 3.57
CA LEU A 92 17.30 0.92 4.10
C LEU A 92 17.57 -0.27 5.03
N GLU A 93 18.51 -1.14 4.67
CA GLU A 93 18.92 -2.28 5.50
C GLU A 93 19.49 -1.83 6.85
N ALA A 94 20.34 -0.79 6.84
CA ALA A 94 20.93 -0.21 8.05
C ALA A 94 19.92 0.52 8.94
N LEU A 95 18.80 1.00 8.38
CA LEU A 95 17.73 1.70 9.09
C LEU A 95 16.68 0.77 9.68
N ARG A 96 17.02 -0.52 9.86
CA ARG A 96 16.18 -1.52 10.52
C ARG A 96 15.54 -0.95 11.80
N PRO A 97 14.19 -0.92 11.89
CA PRO A 97 13.51 -0.39 13.06
C PRO A 97 13.53 -1.37 14.23
N HIS A 98 13.15 -0.87 15.41
CA HIS A 98 12.85 -1.72 16.55
C HIS A 98 11.50 -2.46 16.34
N LYS A 99 11.37 -3.69 16.85
CA LYS A 99 10.18 -4.55 16.66
C LYS A 99 8.86 -3.99 17.18
N ARG A 100 8.91 -2.97 18.04
CA ARG A 100 7.72 -2.31 18.62
C ARG A 100 7.16 -1.18 17.75
N LEU A 101 7.69 -1.02 16.53
CA LEU A 101 7.19 -0.05 15.56
C LEU A 101 5.76 -0.42 15.15
N GLU A 102 4.89 0.58 15.13
CA GLU A 102 3.47 0.44 14.77
C GLU A 102 3.19 1.04 13.39
N VAL A 103 3.98 2.04 12.97
CA VAL A 103 3.76 2.73 11.70
C VAL A 103 5.04 2.89 10.93
N LEU A 104 5.03 2.42 9.68
CA LEU A 104 6.12 2.55 8.72
C LEU A 104 5.63 3.27 7.46
N LEU A 105 6.18 4.46 7.22
CA LEU A 105 5.97 5.21 5.98
C LEU A 105 7.27 5.20 5.19
N LEU A 106 7.24 4.72 3.96
CA LEU A 106 8.41 4.65 3.08
C LEU A 106 8.12 5.45 1.83
N SER A 107 8.88 6.51 1.56
CA SER A 107 8.61 7.42 0.45
C SER A 107 9.83 7.60 -0.45
N ASN A 108 9.56 7.65 -1.76
CA ASN A 108 10.55 7.96 -2.80
C ASN A 108 11.78 7.03 -2.82
N TYR A 109 11.64 5.81 -2.28
CA TYR A 109 12.73 4.85 -2.22
C TYR A 109 13.17 4.44 -3.64
N PRO A 110 14.44 4.67 -4.03
CA PRO A 110 14.88 4.44 -5.41
C PRO A 110 15.39 3.01 -5.66
N GLY A 111 15.55 2.20 -4.61
CA GLY A 111 16.11 0.84 -4.71
C GLY A 111 15.13 -0.15 -5.35
N ALA A 112 15.68 -1.20 -5.95
CA ALA A 112 14.89 -2.23 -6.62
C ALA A 112 14.42 -3.33 -5.65
N LYS A 113 15.16 -3.53 -4.55
CA LYS A 113 14.86 -4.53 -3.51
C LYS A 113 14.52 -3.86 -2.18
N LEU A 114 13.55 -4.40 -1.45
CA LEU A 114 13.33 -4.04 -0.05
C LEU A 114 14.27 -4.83 0.87
N SER A 115 14.51 -4.27 2.06
CA SER A 115 15.43 -4.83 3.03
C SER A 115 15.01 -6.21 3.54
N SER A 116 16.00 -6.99 3.96
CA SER A 116 15.80 -8.33 4.53
C SER A 116 14.87 -8.31 5.74
N TRP A 117 14.96 -7.24 6.54
CA TRP A 117 14.13 -7.05 7.71
C TRP A 117 12.64 -6.80 7.39
N MET A 118 12.30 -6.39 6.17
CA MET A 118 10.90 -6.29 5.72
C MET A 118 10.27 -7.64 5.39
N HIS A 119 11.09 -8.68 5.23
CA HIS A 119 10.65 -10.07 5.04
C HIS A 119 10.47 -10.80 6.38
N ASN A 120 10.85 -10.16 7.50
CA ASN A 120 10.75 -10.74 8.84
C ASN A 120 9.40 -10.37 9.48
N SER A 121 8.45 -11.31 9.41
CA SER A 121 7.10 -11.12 9.97
C SER A 121 7.09 -10.84 11.48
N THR A 122 8.02 -11.43 12.24
CA THR A 122 8.17 -11.19 13.69
C THR A 122 8.65 -9.77 13.97
N LEU A 123 9.51 -9.20 13.13
CA LEU A 123 9.97 -7.82 13.31
C LEU A 123 8.83 -6.80 13.07
N LEU A 124 7.94 -7.12 12.13
CA LEU A 124 6.84 -6.25 11.71
C LEU A 124 5.49 -6.64 12.32
N GLU A 125 5.48 -7.50 13.34
CA GLU A 125 4.25 -8.07 13.93
C GLU A 125 3.30 -7.02 14.51
N HIS A 126 3.82 -5.86 14.90
CA HIS A 126 3.08 -4.75 15.50
C HIS A 126 2.70 -3.65 14.50
N ILE A 127 3.08 -3.76 13.22
CA ILE A 127 2.75 -2.74 12.22
C ILE A 127 1.24 -2.70 11.99
N THR A 128 0.63 -1.55 12.28
CA THR A 128 -0.78 -1.23 12.05
C THR A 128 -0.98 -0.33 10.82
N GLU A 129 0.02 0.47 10.47
CA GLU A 129 -0.01 1.33 9.27
C GLU A 129 1.23 1.13 8.42
N LEU A 130 1.04 0.86 7.14
CA LEU A 130 2.11 0.69 6.16
C LEU A 130 1.80 1.53 4.91
N SER A 131 2.74 2.38 4.50
CA SER A 131 2.55 3.27 3.35
C SER A 131 3.83 3.42 2.53
N PRO A 132 4.07 2.52 1.56
CA PRO A 132 5.06 2.72 0.50
C PRO A 132 4.50 3.63 -0.61
N VAL A 133 5.13 4.79 -0.81
CA VAL A 133 4.69 5.84 -1.75
C VAL A 133 5.85 6.27 -2.65
N GLY A 134 5.64 6.30 -3.96
CA GLY A 134 6.64 6.79 -4.92
C GLY A 134 7.88 5.90 -5.06
N CYS A 135 7.81 4.65 -4.62
CA CYS A 135 8.88 3.64 -4.76
C CYS A 135 8.82 3.00 -6.16
N LYS A 136 9.27 3.73 -7.18
CA LYS A 136 9.01 3.40 -8.60
C LYS A 136 9.84 2.24 -9.16
N SER A 137 11.02 1.97 -8.61
CA SER A 137 11.97 0.97 -9.13
C SER A 137 11.74 -0.44 -8.56
N PHE A 138 10.85 -0.56 -7.60
CA PHE A 138 10.71 -1.75 -6.77
C PHE A 138 9.74 -2.76 -7.42
N ASN A 139 10.22 -3.99 -7.63
CA ASN A 139 9.52 -4.99 -8.44
C ASN A 139 8.92 -6.15 -7.61
N ASP A 140 9.40 -6.39 -6.38
CA ASP A 140 9.07 -7.58 -5.60
C ASP A 140 8.48 -7.23 -4.23
N PHE A 141 7.16 -7.20 -4.10
CA PHE A 141 6.50 -6.96 -2.81
C PHE A 141 6.89 -8.06 -1.79
N PRO A 142 7.56 -7.77 -0.65
CA PRO A 142 7.79 -8.77 0.39
C PRO A 142 6.45 -9.31 0.86
N PRO A 143 6.43 -10.46 1.56
CA PRO A 143 5.21 -11.10 2.06
C PRO A 143 4.51 -10.31 3.21
N LEU A 144 4.44 -8.98 3.09
CA LEU A 144 3.76 -8.05 3.97
C LEU A 144 2.27 -8.36 4.07
N TRP A 145 1.69 -9.02 3.06
CA TRP A 145 0.31 -9.51 3.10
C TRP A 145 0.05 -10.57 4.16
N GLN A 146 1.10 -11.21 4.68
CA GLN A 146 1.01 -12.17 5.79
C GLN A 146 1.07 -11.49 7.16
N LEU A 147 1.28 -10.16 7.22
CA LEU A 147 1.38 -9.46 8.50
C LEU A 147 0.04 -9.49 9.25
N PRO A 148 0.04 -9.82 10.56
CA PRO A 148 -1.18 -10.07 11.32
C PRO A 148 -1.90 -8.81 11.83
N SER A 149 -1.26 -7.65 11.74
CA SER A 149 -1.68 -6.41 12.43
C SER A 149 -2.04 -5.20 11.56
N PRO A 150 -1.65 -5.09 10.26
CA PRO A 150 -1.98 -3.91 9.48
C PRO A 150 -3.49 -3.65 9.43
N ARG A 151 -3.88 -2.42 9.74
CA ARG A 151 -5.24 -1.87 9.65
C ARG A 151 -5.36 -0.85 8.53
N TYR A 152 -4.26 -0.20 8.16
CA TYR A 152 -4.18 0.76 7.08
C TYR A 152 -3.02 0.41 6.14
N LEU A 153 -3.32 0.34 4.85
CA LEU A 153 -2.35 0.13 3.78
C LEU A 153 -2.55 1.18 2.70
N ASP A 154 -1.48 1.88 2.33
CA ASP A 154 -1.49 2.86 1.25
C ASP A 154 -0.37 2.56 0.27
N LEU A 155 -0.75 2.20 -0.95
CA LEU A 155 0.12 1.87 -2.07
C LEU A 155 -0.05 2.95 -3.12
N ASP A 156 0.92 3.86 -3.24
CA ASP A 156 0.88 4.95 -4.21
C ASP A 156 2.14 4.96 -5.08
N SER A 157 1.96 5.09 -6.39
CA SER A 157 3.06 5.35 -7.34
C SER A 157 4.14 4.26 -7.33
N LEU A 158 3.72 3.00 -7.15
CA LEU A 158 4.56 1.79 -7.20
C LEU A 158 4.58 1.22 -8.62
N ASN A 159 5.25 1.94 -9.52
CA ASN A 159 5.06 1.81 -10.97
C ASN A 159 5.46 0.46 -11.59
N SER A 160 6.29 -0.33 -10.93
CA SER A 160 6.76 -1.61 -11.46
C SER A 160 5.98 -2.83 -10.96
N LEU A 161 5.16 -2.68 -9.92
CA LEU A 161 4.43 -3.80 -9.33
C LEU A 161 3.26 -4.21 -10.23
N THR A 162 3.21 -5.50 -10.57
CA THR A 162 2.12 -6.12 -11.33
C THR A 162 1.11 -6.85 -10.45
N SER A 163 1.49 -7.18 -9.21
CA SER A 163 0.60 -7.75 -8.20
C SER A 163 0.94 -7.29 -6.78
N ILE A 164 -0.06 -7.30 -5.91
CA ILE A 164 0.10 -6.91 -4.49
C ILE A 164 0.61 -8.08 -3.64
N CYS A 165 0.28 -9.32 -4.03
CA CYS A 165 0.70 -10.53 -3.32
C CYS A 165 1.24 -11.57 -4.28
N LEU A 166 2.35 -12.22 -3.90
CA LEU A 166 2.91 -13.35 -4.61
C LEU A 166 2.33 -14.64 -4.04
N GLY A 167 2.05 -15.62 -4.91
CA GLY A 167 1.85 -17.00 -4.48
C GLY A 167 3.13 -17.51 -3.84
N ASN A 168 3.03 -18.38 -2.83
CA ASN A 168 4.21 -18.96 -2.18
C ASN A 168 5.11 -19.62 -3.23
N ASP A 169 6.28 -19.05 -3.48
CA ASP A 169 7.31 -19.59 -4.39
C ASP A 169 8.12 -20.72 -3.75
N ASP A 170 7.67 -21.20 -2.58
CA ASP A 170 8.30 -22.22 -1.78
C ASP A 170 8.05 -23.59 -2.45
N LYS A 171 8.89 -23.92 -3.44
CA LYS A 171 8.89 -25.18 -4.20
C LYS A 171 8.89 -26.44 -3.32
N ASP A 172 9.27 -26.31 -2.04
CA ASP A 172 9.37 -27.42 -1.09
C ASP A 172 8.20 -27.54 -0.10
N ASN A 173 7.23 -26.61 -0.10
CA ASN A 173 6.06 -26.67 0.78
C ASN A 173 4.76 -26.50 -0.01
N VAL A 174 4.51 -27.42 -0.94
CA VAL A 174 3.19 -27.57 -1.59
C VAL A 174 2.18 -28.11 -0.58
N LYS A 175 1.79 -27.28 0.38
CA LYS A 175 0.48 -27.42 1.03
C LYS A 175 -0.53 -26.89 0.03
N PHE A 176 -1.33 -27.80 -0.53
CA PHE A 176 -2.52 -27.50 -1.29
C PHE A 176 -3.46 -26.61 -0.45
N CYS A 177 -3.32 -25.29 -0.55
CA CYS A 177 -4.25 -24.37 0.10
C CYS A 177 -5.53 -24.30 -0.76
N ILE A 178 -6.50 -25.15 -0.45
CA ILE A 178 -7.89 -25.07 -0.97
C ILE A 178 -8.73 -24.12 -0.07
N SER A 179 -8.09 -23.23 0.68
CA SER A 179 -8.77 -22.25 1.54
C SER A 179 -8.34 -20.83 1.15
N PRO A 180 -9.26 -19.84 1.14
CA PRO A 180 -8.89 -18.46 0.87
C PRO A 180 -7.78 -18.02 1.82
N LEU A 181 -6.67 -17.54 1.28
CA LEU A 181 -5.57 -17.02 2.09
C LEU A 181 -6.01 -15.64 2.60
N PRO A 182 -6.25 -15.45 3.92
CA PRO A 182 -6.64 -14.15 4.42
C PRO A 182 -5.44 -13.22 4.28
N LEU A 183 -5.50 -12.31 3.31
CA LEU A 183 -4.48 -11.30 3.09
C LEU A 183 -4.76 -10.16 4.05
N PHE A 184 -3.75 -9.76 4.81
CA PHE A 184 -3.84 -8.73 5.83
C PHE A 184 -5.11 -8.90 6.70
N PRO A 185 -5.16 -9.91 7.59
CA PRO A 185 -6.37 -10.35 8.27
C PRO A 185 -7.08 -9.28 9.11
N LYS A 186 -6.41 -8.16 9.44
CA LYS A 186 -6.97 -7.02 10.19
C LYS A 186 -7.09 -5.73 9.38
N LEU A 187 -6.85 -5.77 8.07
CA LEU A 187 -6.84 -4.58 7.24
C LEU A 187 -8.24 -3.97 7.15
N GLU A 188 -8.38 -2.72 7.57
CA GLU A 188 -9.67 -2.00 7.58
C GLU A 188 -9.75 -1.00 6.44
N THR A 189 -8.64 -0.38 6.05
CA THR A 189 -8.56 0.60 4.98
C THR A 189 -7.40 0.29 4.04
N MET A 190 -7.69 0.29 2.74
CA MET A 190 -6.70 0.14 1.68
C MET A 190 -6.84 1.25 0.65
N ILE A 191 -5.73 1.87 0.31
CA ILE A 191 -5.61 2.83 -0.79
C ILE A 191 -4.61 2.25 -1.81
N VAL A 192 -5.02 2.22 -3.07
CA VAL A 192 -4.21 1.78 -4.20
C VAL A 192 -4.30 2.86 -5.27
N SER A 193 -3.20 3.56 -5.54
CA SER A 193 -3.23 4.72 -6.42
C SER A 193 -2.00 4.88 -7.31
N ASN A 194 -2.20 5.43 -8.51
CA ASN A 194 -1.14 5.69 -9.49
C ASN A 194 -0.22 4.47 -9.75
N MET A 195 -0.78 3.25 -9.81
CA MET A 195 -0.03 2.03 -10.11
C MET A 195 -0.34 1.57 -11.54
N PRO A 196 0.38 2.07 -12.56
CA PRO A 196 0.04 1.84 -13.97
C PRO A 196 0.14 0.39 -14.43
N LYS A 197 1.06 -0.40 -13.85
CA LYS A 197 1.30 -1.81 -14.22
C LYS A 197 0.57 -2.82 -13.34
N LEU A 198 -0.19 -2.36 -12.35
CA LEU A 198 -0.87 -3.27 -11.43
C LEU A 198 -1.99 -4.00 -12.17
N GLU A 199 -1.85 -5.31 -12.33
CA GLU A 199 -2.78 -6.16 -13.11
C GLU A 199 -3.75 -6.92 -12.21
N ARG A 200 -3.29 -7.36 -11.03
CA ARG A 200 -3.99 -8.33 -10.19
C ARG A 200 -3.65 -8.18 -8.70
N TRP A 201 -4.57 -8.56 -7.82
CA TRP A 201 -4.35 -8.53 -6.37
C TRP A 201 -3.38 -9.62 -5.89
N HIS A 202 -3.37 -10.75 -6.59
CA HIS A 202 -2.55 -11.92 -6.29
C HIS A 202 -2.03 -12.54 -7.58
N GLN A 203 -0.78 -13.01 -7.58
CA GLN A 203 -0.21 -13.75 -8.68
C GLN A 203 -0.70 -15.21 -8.68
N GLU A 204 -1.50 -15.60 -9.67
CA GLU A 204 -1.92 -16.99 -9.84
C GLU A 204 -0.70 -17.88 -10.14
N VAL A 205 -0.53 -18.94 -9.36
CA VAL A 205 0.43 -20.02 -9.65
C VAL A 205 -0.33 -21.09 -10.43
N THR A 206 0.29 -21.64 -11.47
CA THR A 206 -0.30 -22.66 -12.35
C THR A 206 -0.87 -23.83 -11.53
N GLY A 207 -2.17 -24.08 -11.66
CA GLY A 207 -2.90 -25.13 -10.93
C GLY A 207 -3.59 -24.68 -9.64
N GLN A 208 -3.54 -23.39 -9.28
CA GLN A 208 -4.11 -22.88 -8.03
C GLN A 208 -5.07 -21.71 -8.26
N ILE A 209 -6.36 -21.92 -7.94
CA ILE A 209 -7.35 -20.83 -7.88
C ILE A 209 -7.28 -20.23 -6.49
N ALA A 210 -6.37 -19.27 -6.29
CA ALA A 210 -6.31 -18.55 -5.02
C ALA A 210 -7.52 -17.61 -4.90
N VAL A 211 -8.44 -17.96 -4.02
CA VAL A 211 -9.52 -17.03 -3.63
C VAL A 211 -8.92 -16.02 -2.65
N VAL A 212 -8.69 -14.80 -3.14
CA VAL A 212 -8.20 -13.70 -2.31
C VAL A 212 -9.31 -13.17 -1.41
N SER A 213 -9.04 -13.09 -0.10
CA SER A 213 -9.96 -12.51 0.88
C SER A 213 -9.28 -11.44 1.73
N PHE A 214 -9.97 -10.31 1.87
CA PHE A 214 -9.66 -9.27 2.86
C PHE A 214 -10.81 -9.22 3.88
N PRO A 215 -10.76 -10.04 4.96
CA PRO A 215 -11.93 -10.31 5.79
C PRO A 215 -12.38 -9.12 6.66
N GLN A 216 -11.51 -8.13 6.88
CA GLN A 216 -11.79 -6.96 7.73
C GLN A 216 -11.87 -5.64 6.95
N LEU A 217 -11.74 -5.67 5.62
CA LEU A 217 -11.63 -4.46 4.80
C LEU A 217 -12.97 -3.74 4.74
N LYS A 218 -13.01 -2.51 5.26
CA LYS A 218 -14.17 -1.62 5.27
C LYS A 218 -14.10 -0.56 4.19
N LYS A 219 -12.90 -0.06 3.88
CA LYS A 219 -12.69 1.01 2.92
C LYS A 219 -11.66 0.61 1.87
N LEU A 220 -12.02 0.72 0.60
CA LEU A 220 -11.13 0.48 -0.53
C LEU A 220 -11.19 1.66 -1.49
N ASN A 221 -10.06 2.31 -1.70
CA ASN A 221 -9.91 3.40 -2.67
C ASN A 221 -8.92 2.97 -3.75
N ILE A 222 -9.38 2.95 -5.00
CA ILE A 222 -8.58 2.62 -6.17
C ILE A 222 -8.57 3.83 -7.09
N SER A 223 -7.39 4.30 -7.48
CA SER A 223 -7.34 5.40 -8.45
C SER A 223 -6.15 5.34 -9.41
N LYS A 224 -6.39 5.61 -10.69
CA LYS A 224 -5.35 5.62 -11.74
C LYS A 224 -4.54 4.30 -11.77
N CYS A 225 -5.26 3.19 -11.80
CA CYS A 225 -4.73 1.83 -11.93
C CYS A 225 -5.30 1.20 -13.23
N PRO A 226 -4.82 1.62 -14.41
CA PRO A 226 -5.41 1.23 -15.68
C PRO A 226 -5.35 -0.27 -15.95
N MET A 227 -4.28 -0.97 -15.59
CA MET A 227 -4.17 -2.41 -15.90
C MET A 227 -4.93 -3.33 -14.94
N LEU A 228 -5.54 -2.79 -13.88
CA LEU A 228 -6.15 -3.61 -12.83
C LEU A 228 -7.44 -4.24 -13.33
N ALA A 229 -7.38 -5.53 -13.67
CA ALA A 229 -8.43 -6.20 -14.43
C ALA A 229 -9.57 -6.78 -13.59
N SER A 230 -9.43 -6.84 -12.26
CA SER A 230 -10.44 -7.43 -11.37
C SER A 230 -10.36 -6.93 -9.94
N MET A 231 -11.46 -7.10 -9.21
CA MET A 231 -11.56 -6.84 -7.77
C MET A 231 -11.28 -8.10 -6.94
N PRO A 232 -10.92 -7.98 -5.65
CA PRO A 232 -10.80 -9.13 -4.77
C PRO A 232 -12.14 -9.86 -4.60
N LYS A 233 -12.13 -11.20 -4.63
CA LYS A 233 -13.35 -12.01 -4.63
C LYS A 233 -14.12 -12.00 -3.30
N MET A 234 -13.46 -11.80 -2.17
CA MET A 234 -14.09 -11.87 -0.84
C MET A 234 -13.82 -10.63 0.02
N LEU A 235 -14.80 -9.72 0.07
CA LEU A 235 -14.78 -8.46 0.81
C LEU A 235 -16.03 -8.32 1.72
N PRO A 236 -16.18 -9.15 2.77
CA PRO A 236 -17.44 -9.30 3.50
C PRO A 236 -17.86 -8.10 4.36
N LEU A 237 -16.92 -7.20 4.71
CA LEU A 237 -17.17 -6.02 5.54
C LEU A 237 -17.01 -4.70 4.77
N LEU A 238 -16.99 -4.73 3.44
CA LEU A 238 -16.76 -3.53 2.64
C LEU A 238 -17.95 -2.56 2.75
N GLU A 239 -17.67 -1.35 3.20
CA GLU A 239 -18.65 -0.27 3.44
C GLU A 239 -18.44 0.92 2.48
N ASP A 240 -17.20 1.18 2.06
CA ASP A 240 -16.84 2.31 1.20
C ASP A 240 -15.92 1.85 0.07
N LEU A 241 -16.41 1.95 -1.17
CA LEU A 241 -15.65 1.67 -2.38
C LEU A 241 -15.56 2.95 -3.24
N GLN A 242 -14.34 3.40 -3.49
CA GLN A 242 -14.06 4.54 -4.36
C GLN A 242 -13.17 4.11 -5.51
N CYS A 243 -13.61 4.37 -6.73
CA CYS A 243 -12.84 4.09 -7.95
C CYS A 243 -12.71 5.39 -8.77
N LYS A 244 -11.48 5.80 -9.10
CA LYS A 244 -11.20 7.05 -9.84
C LYS A 244 -10.21 6.90 -11.00
N GLY A 245 -10.50 7.49 -12.16
CA GLY A 245 -9.64 7.48 -13.35
C GLY A 245 -9.85 6.25 -14.24
N SER A 246 -9.07 6.07 -15.31
CA SER A 246 -9.24 4.94 -16.23
C SER A 246 -8.84 3.62 -15.58
N ILE A 247 -9.78 2.67 -15.47
CA ILE A 247 -9.52 1.25 -15.25
C ILE A 247 -9.73 0.59 -16.62
N SER A 248 -8.64 0.32 -17.33
CA SER A 248 -8.64 -0.27 -18.67
C SER A 248 -8.60 -1.79 -18.54
N VAL A 249 -9.77 -2.42 -18.57
CA VAL A 249 -9.82 -3.89 -18.65
C VAL A 249 -9.68 -4.33 -20.10
N GLU A 250 -8.48 -4.73 -20.53
CA GLU A 250 -8.27 -5.16 -21.92
C GLU A 250 -9.15 -6.36 -22.32
N PRO A 251 -9.67 -6.38 -23.56
CA PRO A 251 -10.42 -7.49 -24.11
C PRO A 251 -9.43 -8.50 -24.73
N GLU A 252 -8.66 -9.23 -23.92
CA GLU A 252 -7.92 -10.38 -24.42
C GLU A 252 -8.66 -11.68 -24.14
N GLY A 253 -8.77 -12.47 -25.19
CA GLY A 253 -9.69 -13.60 -25.34
C GLY A 253 -9.68 -14.59 -24.18
N SER A 254 -10.87 -15.15 -23.95
CA SER A 254 -11.15 -16.30 -23.08
C SER A 254 -10.84 -16.14 -21.59
N ARG A 255 -11.16 -14.99 -20.98
CA ARG A 255 -11.35 -14.92 -19.52
C ARG A 255 -12.79 -14.58 -19.17
N GLN A 256 -13.39 -15.49 -18.39
CA GLN A 256 -14.74 -15.40 -17.86
C GLN A 256 -15.00 -14.03 -17.20
N PRO A 257 -16.25 -13.54 -17.23
CA PRO A 257 -16.59 -12.28 -16.59
C PRO A 257 -16.20 -12.36 -15.10
N ILE A 258 -15.70 -11.24 -14.57
CA ILE A 258 -15.22 -11.13 -13.19
C ILE A 258 -16.33 -11.65 -12.27
N ASP A 259 -15.99 -12.43 -11.25
CA ASP A 259 -17.00 -12.94 -10.32
C ASP A 259 -16.72 -12.36 -8.95
N LEU A 260 -17.23 -11.14 -8.72
CA LEU A 260 -17.37 -10.61 -7.38
C LEU A 260 -18.43 -11.41 -6.62
N HIS A 261 -17.98 -12.44 -5.92
CA HIS A 261 -18.84 -13.19 -5.03
C HIS A 261 -19.04 -12.40 -3.73
N PHE A 262 -19.96 -11.44 -3.73
CA PHE A 262 -20.43 -10.73 -2.52
C PHE A 262 -21.26 -11.67 -1.64
N SER A 263 -20.60 -12.67 -1.05
CA SER A 263 -21.24 -13.56 -0.10
C SER A 263 -21.61 -12.76 1.15
N ARG A 264 -22.92 -12.53 1.32
CA ARG A 264 -23.56 -11.99 2.53
C ARG A 264 -22.88 -10.74 3.10
N LEU A 265 -22.86 -9.64 2.34
CA LEU A 265 -22.80 -8.30 2.97
C LEU A 265 -23.97 -8.26 3.98
N ARG A 266 -23.68 -8.16 5.27
CA ARG A 266 -24.72 -8.16 6.32
C ARG A 266 -25.28 -6.75 6.44
N ASP A 267 -26.45 -6.46 5.87
CA ASP A 267 -27.18 -5.17 6.02
C ASP A 267 -26.28 -3.90 5.95
N SER A 268 -25.11 -4.00 5.31
CA SER A 268 -24.06 -3.00 5.44
C SER A 268 -24.38 -1.89 4.47
N HIS A 269 -24.41 -0.66 4.96
CA HIS A 269 -24.63 0.52 4.13
C HIS A 269 -23.40 0.73 3.24
N MET A 270 -23.47 0.32 1.99
CA MET A 270 -22.36 0.49 1.05
C MET A 270 -22.45 1.85 0.35
N LYS A 271 -21.33 2.56 0.31
CA LYS A 271 -21.13 3.78 -0.47
C LYS A 271 -20.25 3.45 -1.67
N LEU A 272 -20.76 3.77 -2.85
CA LEU A 272 -20.04 3.60 -4.11
C LEU A 272 -19.81 4.97 -4.75
N ARG A 273 -18.55 5.30 -5.00
CA ARG A 273 -18.17 6.54 -5.70
C ARG A 273 -17.31 6.22 -6.91
N LEU A 274 -17.83 6.55 -8.08
CA LEU A 274 -17.17 6.40 -9.37
C LEU A 274 -16.84 7.79 -9.91
N LYS A 275 -15.58 8.03 -10.29
CA LYS A 275 -15.18 9.32 -10.85
C LYS A 275 -14.21 9.21 -12.02
N GLY A 276 -14.50 9.85 -13.16
CA GLY A 276 -13.53 9.97 -14.26
C GLY A 276 -13.22 8.66 -14.97
N LEU A 277 -14.19 7.74 -15.07
CA LEU A 277 -14.05 6.48 -15.82
C LEU A 277 -14.23 6.77 -17.31
N MET A 278 -13.20 6.53 -18.13
CA MET A 278 -13.21 6.90 -19.57
C MET A 278 -13.18 5.70 -20.54
N GLU A 279 -12.95 4.46 -20.08
CA GLU A 279 -12.84 3.24 -20.91
C GLU A 279 -13.37 1.99 -20.16
N ASN A 280 -13.79 0.94 -20.88
CA ASN A 280 -14.15 -0.40 -20.38
C ASN A 280 -15.21 -0.46 -19.26
N VAL A 281 -16.18 0.46 -19.36
CA VAL A 281 -17.25 0.63 -18.37
C VAL A 281 -18.20 -0.55 -18.28
N GLU A 282 -18.48 -1.26 -19.38
CA GLU A 282 -19.38 -2.43 -19.42
C GLU A 282 -18.98 -3.52 -18.41
N ARG A 283 -17.68 -3.70 -18.16
CA ARG A 283 -17.19 -4.71 -17.23
C ARG A 283 -17.30 -4.27 -15.77
N ILE A 284 -17.17 -2.97 -15.50
CA ILE A 284 -17.52 -2.40 -14.20
C ILE A 284 -19.04 -2.51 -14.00
N GLU A 285 -19.85 -2.20 -15.02
CA GLU A 285 -21.30 -2.36 -14.98
C GLU A 285 -21.73 -3.81 -14.69
N GLU A 286 -21.13 -4.81 -15.31
CA GLU A 286 -21.38 -6.23 -15.00
C GLU A 286 -21.07 -6.58 -13.53
N GLU A 287 -19.98 -6.03 -12.99
CA GLU A 287 -19.63 -6.21 -11.59
C GLU A 287 -20.57 -5.48 -10.64
N LEU A 288 -21.05 -4.29 -11.03
CA LEU A 288 -22.05 -3.54 -10.29
C LEU A 288 -23.40 -4.25 -10.30
N LYS A 289 -23.80 -4.91 -11.40
CA LYS A 289 -25.01 -5.73 -11.49
C LYS A 289 -24.99 -6.91 -10.50
N ARG A 290 -23.81 -7.40 -10.13
CA ARG A 290 -23.65 -8.47 -9.12
C ARG A 290 -23.72 -7.97 -7.69
N ILE A 291 -23.60 -6.66 -7.46
CA ILE A 291 -23.83 -6.04 -6.15
C ILE A 291 -25.34 -5.98 -5.92
N PRO A 292 -25.89 -6.68 -4.92
CA PRO A 292 -27.32 -6.60 -4.69
C PRO A 292 -27.72 -5.17 -4.31
N CYS A 293 -28.58 -4.52 -5.10
CA CYS A 293 -28.97 -3.11 -5.00
C CYS A 293 -29.33 -2.67 -3.58
N ARG A 294 -29.94 -3.56 -2.78
CA ARG A 294 -30.31 -3.34 -1.36
C ARG A 294 -29.15 -2.87 -0.48
N PHE A 295 -27.91 -3.18 -0.84
CA PHE A 295 -26.72 -2.82 -0.07
C PHE A 295 -26.16 -1.43 -0.46
N ILE A 296 -26.47 -0.91 -1.66
CA ILE A 296 -26.00 0.41 -2.09
C ILE A 296 -26.93 1.48 -1.52
N LYS A 297 -26.41 2.32 -0.62
CA LYS A 297 -27.17 3.41 0.01
C LYS A 297 -26.77 4.78 -0.51
N GLU A 298 -25.51 4.93 -0.92
CA GLU A 298 -24.98 6.14 -1.55
C GLU A 298 -24.30 5.74 -2.86
N LEU A 299 -24.73 6.35 -3.97
CA LEU A 299 -24.11 6.19 -5.28
C LEU A 299 -23.74 7.59 -5.79
N GLY A 300 -22.45 7.86 -5.90
CA GLY A 300 -21.92 9.08 -6.51
C GLY A 300 -21.23 8.74 -7.82
N ILE A 301 -21.72 9.28 -8.94
CA ILE A 301 -21.10 9.15 -10.26
C ILE A 301 -20.76 10.57 -10.73
N ILE A 302 -19.50 10.82 -11.05
CA ILE A 302 -19.00 12.14 -11.43
C ILE A 302 -18.07 11.98 -12.63
N ASP A 303 -18.29 12.71 -13.72
CA ASP A 303 -17.41 12.70 -14.90
C ASP A 303 -17.17 11.28 -15.49
N CYS A 304 -18.21 10.45 -15.57
CA CYS A 304 -18.15 9.09 -16.14
C CYS A 304 -19.05 9.00 -17.38
N ASP A 305 -18.65 9.66 -18.46
CA ASP A 305 -19.49 9.87 -19.66
C ASP A 305 -19.82 8.57 -20.42
N CYS A 306 -19.11 7.48 -20.11
CA CYS A 306 -19.27 6.16 -20.72
C CYS A 306 -20.18 5.19 -19.95
N LEU A 307 -20.71 5.56 -18.77
CA LEU A 307 -21.73 4.76 -18.06
C LEU A 307 -23.07 4.97 -18.75
N CYS A 308 -23.61 3.93 -19.40
CA CYS A 308 -24.87 4.02 -20.12
C CYS A 308 -26.03 4.27 -19.12
N SER A 309 -26.61 5.46 -19.19
CA SER A 309 -27.60 5.98 -18.22
C SER A 309 -28.90 5.17 -18.09
N SER A 310 -29.19 4.26 -19.02
CA SER A 310 -30.47 3.54 -19.11
C SER A 310 -30.64 2.38 -18.12
N GLU A 311 -29.56 1.82 -17.57
CA GLU A 311 -29.65 0.68 -16.63
C GLU A 311 -29.36 1.09 -15.18
N LEU A 312 -28.50 2.09 -14.94
CA LEU A 312 -28.30 2.67 -13.61
C LEU A 312 -29.56 3.37 -13.06
N SER A 313 -30.40 3.87 -13.95
CA SER A 313 -31.72 4.40 -13.61
C SER A 313 -32.66 3.31 -13.08
N GLN A 314 -32.49 2.05 -13.47
CA GLN A 314 -33.22 0.91 -12.87
C GLN A 314 -32.74 0.60 -11.44
N ILE A 315 -31.43 0.68 -11.18
CA ILE A 315 -30.86 0.55 -9.83
C ILE A 315 -31.35 1.68 -8.90
N GLN A 316 -31.59 2.88 -9.44
CA GLN A 316 -32.23 3.97 -8.70
C GLN A 316 -33.75 3.78 -8.53
N GLN A 317 -34.44 3.14 -9.47
CA GLN A 317 -35.89 2.89 -9.39
C GLN A 317 -36.27 1.76 -8.41
N GLU A 318 -35.41 0.78 -8.17
CA GLU A 318 -35.62 -0.25 -7.11
C GLU A 318 -35.52 0.31 -5.67
N ARG A 319 -35.38 1.63 -5.50
CA ARG A 319 -35.34 2.33 -4.20
C ARG A 319 -36.72 2.65 -3.59
N HIS A 320 -37.82 2.29 -4.25
CA HIS A 320 -39.18 2.53 -3.73
C HIS A 320 -39.93 1.21 -3.51
N PRO A 321 -40.57 1.05 -2.34
CA PRO A 321 -41.83 1.73 -2.04
C PRO A 321 -41.66 3.08 -1.36
#